data_AF-A0L4M9-F1
#
_entry.id   AF-A0L4M9-F1
#
_cell.length_a   1.000
_cell.length_b   1.000
_cell.length_c   1.000
_cell.angle_alpha   90.00
_cell.angle_beta   90.00
_cell.angle_gamma   90.00
#
_symmetry.space_group_name_H-M   'P 1'
#
loop_
_entity.id
_entity.type
_entity.pdbx_description
1 polymer ?
#
loop_
_entity_poly.entity_id
_entity_poly.type
_entity_poly.pdbx_seq_one_letter_code
_entity_poly.pdbx_strand_id
1 'polypeptide(L)'
;MEKPCKVVGLVQCKNEWGLIALSITHALRNHVDEVFVLNDSSSDESYQGLLKLQTLFPGRLHLYHMLGDEFLEDSSRTVLMHLSQSAQADWCYTFDADEFLYTTTGVSLKALLSTVAADVGALRYPLYNYLSLDTFDECQLHGYAALQWQAQVTQRAPITLAQIIEGVRQGERNLFTLPFFPKLIVRNDPMLRLHVGAHTVRDFNRTPKRLMHADTVAVVHLPMLSWARLQRKARMGQIFVESGVSPQLGWQNQLVYRMQQEGRLPQMWRQHSLSAEGQLEPDRPRNVVQDRRFVTLIAPTLKFLEEAFQSKDLRVFRGERLQRGAAPESTLPLQSVVRLLHRFMGFEARYDEQLHQPK
;
A
#
# COMPACT_ATOMS: atom_id res chain seq x y z
N MET A 1 -24.08 23.05 -15.34
CA MET A 1 -23.90 21.77 -14.64
C MET A 1 -22.48 21.72 -14.13
N GLU A 2 -22.27 21.46 -12.84
CA GLU A 2 -20.92 21.30 -12.28
C GLU A 2 -20.26 20.05 -12.86
N LYS A 3 -18.96 20.14 -13.20
CA LYS A 3 -18.17 19.01 -13.68
C LYS A 3 -18.10 17.96 -12.56
N PRO A 4 -18.39 16.68 -12.83
CA PRO A 4 -18.25 15.64 -11.83
C PRO A 4 -16.77 15.49 -11.41
N CYS A 5 -16.53 15.42 -10.10
CA CYS A 5 -15.21 15.20 -9.52
C CYS A 5 -14.59 13.90 -10.04
N LYS A 6 -13.41 13.99 -10.64
CA LYS A 6 -12.62 12.86 -11.16
C LYS A 6 -11.49 12.50 -10.21
N VAL A 7 -11.37 11.20 -9.90
CA VAL A 7 -10.37 10.68 -8.97
C VAL A 7 -9.59 9.57 -9.66
N VAL A 8 -8.26 9.61 -9.56
CA VAL A 8 -7.39 8.54 -10.04
C VAL A 8 -6.69 7.84 -8.90
N GLY A 9 -6.57 6.52 -9.02
CA GLY A 9 -5.80 5.68 -8.11
C GLY A 9 -4.36 5.50 -8.60
N LEU A 10 -3.37 5.61 -7.72
CA LEU A 10 -1.97 5.33 -8.03
C LEU A 10 -1.47 4.21 -7.13
N VAL A 11 -0.90 3.16 -7.72
CA VAL A 11 -0.38 2.01 -6.98
C VAL A 11 0.92 1.49 -7.60
N GLN A 12 1.86 1.09 -6.75
CA GLN A 12 3.06 0.36 -7.15
C GLN A 12 3.00 -1.05 -6.56
N CYS A 13 3.45 -2.06 -7.31
CA CYS A 13 3.48 -3.43 -6.84
C CYS A 13 4.78 -4.14 -7.23
N LYS A 14 5.24 -5.07 -6.37
CA LYS A 14 6.38 -5.97 -6.64
C LYS A 14 6.14 -7.35 -6.04
N ASN A 15 5.76 -8.32 -6.88
CA ASN A 15 5.47 -9.70 -6.50
C ASN A 15 4.30 -9.87 -5.51
N GLU A 16 3.14 -9.31 -5.84
CA GLU A 16 1.98 -9.23 -4.95
C GLU A 16 0.67 -9.53 -5.69
N TRP A 17 0.70 -10.42 -6.69
CA TRP A 17 -0.41 -10.62 -7.64
C TRP A 17 -1.81 -10.71 -6.98
N GLY A 18 -1.96 -11.59 -5.99
CA GLY A 18 -3.26 -11.79 -5.33
C GLY A 18 -3.83 -10.53 -4.67
N LEU A 19 -2.95 -9.76 -4.00
CA LEU A 19 -3.30 -8.51 -3.33
C LEU A 19 -3.58 -7.38 -4.32
N ILE A 20 -2.71 -7.20 -5.32
CA ILE A 20 -2.84 -6.11 -6.29
C ILE A 20 -4.09 -6.29 -7.17
N ALA A 21 -4.45 -7.53 -7.51
CA ALA A 21 -5.69 -7.82 -8.21
C ALA A 21 -6.91 -7.36 -7.39
N LEU A 22 -6.93 -7.65 -6.08
CA LEU A 22 -8.03 -7.31 -5.20
C LEU A 22 -8.12 -5.79 -4.95
N SER A 23 -7.00 -5.12 -4.63
CA SER A 23 -6.98 -3.69 -4.30
C SER A 23 -7.30 -2.81 -5.50
N ILE A 24 -6.78 -3.11 -6.70
CA ILE A 24 -7.13 -2.39 -7.94
C ILE A 24 -8.63 -2.55 -8.24
N THR A 25 -9.14 -3.79 -8.19
CA THR A 25 -10.55 -4.06 -8.46
C THR A 25 -11.43 -3.32 -7.46
N HIS A 26 -11.06 -3.34 -6.18
CA HIS A 26 -11.76 -2.63 -5.12
C HIS A 26 -11.78 -1.11 -5.39
N ALA A 27 -10.65 -0.52 -5.74
CA ALA A 27 -10.54 0.90 -6.05
C ALA A 27 -11.41 1.27 -7.26
N LEU A 28 -11.26 0.57 -8.40
CA LEU A 28 -11.98 0.88 -9.64
C LEU A 28 -13.50 0.69 -9.54
N ARG A 29 -13.96 -0.27 -8.74
CA ARG A 29 -15.39 -0.52 -8.60
C ARG A 29 -16.08 0.45 -7.65
N ASN A 30 -15.35 1.04 -6.69
CA ASN A 30 -15.97 1.79 -5.61
C ASN A 30 -15.55 3.26 -5.52
N HIS A 31 -14.32 3.61 -5.87
CA HIS A 31 -13.70 4.85 -5.40
C HIS A 31 -13.11 5.73 -6.49
N VAL A 32 -12.49 5.13 -7.52
CA VAL A 32 -11.72 5.88 -8.52
C VAL A 32 -12.22 5.61 -9.94
N ASP A 33 -12.00 6.59 -10.82
CA ASP A 33 -12.38 6.51 -12.22
C ASP A 33 -11.36 5.69 -13.02
N GLU A 34 -10.08 5.87 -12.73
CA GLU A 34 -8.97 5.18 -13.39
C GLU A 34 -7.89 4.80 -12.37
N VAL A 35 -7.08 3.79 -12.67
CA VAL A 35 -5.92 3.38 -11.87
C VAL A 35 -4.67 3.34 -12.74
N PHE A 36 -3.60 3.95 -12.24
CA PHE A 36 -2.27 3.92 -12.81
C PHE A 36 -1.41 2.98 -11.95
N VAL A 37 -0.88 1.94 -12.57
CA VAL A 37 -0.09 0.89 -11.90
C VAL A 37 1.35 0.96 -12.36
N LEU A 38 2.28 1.03 -11.40
CA LEU A 38 3.68 0.75 -11.65
C LEU A 38 4.02 -0.68 -11.18
N ASN A 39 4.25 -1.58 -12.13
CA ASN A 39 4.79 -2.90 -11.86
C ASN A 39 6.32 -2.81 -11.79
N ASP A 40 6.85 -2.95 -10.59
CA ASP A 40 8.27 -2.76 -10.27
C ASP A 40 9.00 -4.11 -10.30
N SER A 41 9.40 -4.54 -11.50
CA SER A 41 10.20 -5.76 -11.71
C SER A 41 9.63 -7.02 -11.05
N SER A 42 8.31 -7.22 -11.07
CA SER A 42 7.71 -8.47 -10.60
C SER A 42 8.15 -9.66 -11.45
N SER A 43 8.30 -10.82 -10.82
CA SER A 43 8.66 -12.13 -11.38
C SER A 43 7.68 -13.24 -10.99
N ASP A 44 6.64 -12.92 -10.22
CA ASP A 44 5.49 -13.79 -9.98
C ASP A 44 4.45 -13.66 -11.11
N GLU A 45 3.20 -14.02 -10.83
CA GLU A 45 2.07 -13.90 -11.76
C GLU A 45 1.61 -12.45 -11.99
N SER A 46 2.20 -11.44 -11.33
CA SER A 46 1.70 -10.05 -11.36
C SER A 46 1.63 -9.49 -12.78
N TYR A 47 2.63 -9.76 -13.64
CA TYR A 47 2.62 -9.25 -15.01
C TYR A 47 1.43 -9.79 -15.81
N GLN A 48 1.32 -11.12 -15.93
CA GLN A 48 0.24 -11.76 -16.69
C GLN A 48 -1.13 -11.47 -16.09
N GLY A 49 -1.21 -11.46 -14.77
CA GLY A 49 -2.42 -11.12 -14.05
C GLY A 49 -2.89 -9.69 -14.33
N LEU A 50 -2.00 -8.70 -14.27
CA LEU A 50 -2.34 -7.30 -14.57
C LEU A 50 -2.83 -7.14 -16.01
N LEU A 51 -2.26 -7.87 -16.98
CA LEU A 51 -2.78 -7.88 -18.36
C LEU A 51 -4.21 -8.42 -18.44
N LYS A 52 -4.52 -9.52 -17.75
CA LYS A 52 -5.90 -10.04 -17.69
C LYS A 52 -6.83 -9.05 -17.00
N LEU A 53 -6.39 -8.44 -15.90
CA LEU A 53 -7.16 -7.43 -15.18
C LEU A 53 -7.45 -6.20 -16.05
N GLN A 54 -6.51 -5.77 -16.89
CA GLN A 54 -6.70 -4.67 -17.83
C GLN A 54 -7.80 -4.96 -18.85
N THR A 55 -7.96 -6.22 -19.28
CA THR A 55 -9.08 -6.61 -20.16
C THR A 55 -10.45 -6.51 -19.47
N LEU A 56 -10.51 -6.60 -18.13
CA LEU A 56 -11.74 -6.44 -17.34
C LEU A 56 -12.09 -4.96 -17.11
N PHE A 57 -11.12 -4.06 -17.25
CA PHE A 57 -11.27 -2.62 -17.01
C PHE A 57 -10.72 -1.79 -18.20
N PRO A 58 -11.27 -1.97 -19.42
CA PRO A 58 -10.76 -1.31 -20.61
C PRO A 58 -10.81 0.22 -20.48
N GLY A 59 -9.69 0.88 -20.77
CA GLY A 59 -9.55 2.34 -20.67
C GLY A 59 -9.50 2.90 -19.24
N ARG A 60 -9.59 2.05 -18.22
CA ARG A 60 -9.57 2.46 -16.80
C ARG A 60 -8.35 1.97 -16.03
N LEU A 61 -7.61 1.00 -16.57
CA LEU A 61 -6.37 0.49 -15.96
C LEU A 61 -5.17 0.76 -16.87
N HIS A 62 -4.24 1.59 -16.38
CA HIS A 62 -3.04 2.01 -17.10
C HIS A 62 -1.82 1.34 -16.47
N LEU A 63 -1.08 0.56 -17.27
CA LEU A 63 0.02 -0.26 -16.78
C LEU A 63 1.37 0.30 -17.24
N TYR A 64 2.28 0.43 -16.29
CA TYR A 64 3.65 0.82 -16.49
C TYR A 64 4.57 -0.24 -15.89
N HIS A 65 5.67 -0.55 -16.57
CA HIS A 65 6.59 -1.62 -16.21
C HIS A 65 7.99 -1.03 -16.11
N MET A 66 8.57 -1.15 -14.92
CA MET A 66 9.92 -0.72 -14.62
C MET A 66 10.80 -1.96 -14.46
N LEU A 67 12.04 -1.88 -14.95
CA LEU A 67 13.04 -2.93 -14.82
C LEU A 67 14.15 -2.50 -13.85
N GLY A 68 14.60 -3.44 -13.03
CA GLY A 68 15.69 -3.26 -12.07
C GLY A 68 15.28 -3.48 -10.62
N ASP A 69 16.29 -3.56 -9.75
CA ASP A 69 16.13 -3.81 -8.31
C ASP A 69 16.48 -2.59 -7.45
N GLU A 70 16.67 -1.43 -8.08
CA GLU A 70 16.94 -0.20 -7.34
C GLU A 70 15.70 0.27 -6.59
N PHE A 71 15.89 0.55 -5.30
CA PHE A 71 14.82 1.06 -4.45
C PHE A 71 14.70 2.58 -4.60
N LEU A 72 13.89 3.01 -5.57
CA LEU A 72 13.66 4.43 -5.90
C LEU A 72 12.19 4.84 -5.66
N GLU A 73 11.61 4.39 -4.54
CA GLU A 73 10.16 4.45 -4.25
C GLU A 73 9.55 5.87 -4.32
N ASP A 74 10.26 6.88 -3.83
CA ASP A 74 9.80 8.29 -3.91
C ASP A 74 9.73 8.77 -5.36
N SER A 75 10.77 8.47 -6.11
CA SER A 75 10.92 8.91 -7.50
C SER A 75 9.96 8.13 -8.40
N SER A 76 9.78 6.84 -8.18
CA SER A 76 8.85 5.99 -8.93
C SER A 76 7.40 6.42 -8.74
N ARG A 77 6.97 6.69 -7.49
CA ARG A 77 5.63 7.21 -7.21
C ARG A 77 5.42 8.61 -7.79
N THR A 78 6.43 9.48 -7.72
CA THR A 78 6.33 10.83 -8.30
C THR A 78 6.22 10.76 -9.82
N VAL A 79 6.99 9.90 -10.50
CA VAL A 79 6.82 9.65 -11.95
C VAL A 79 5.42 9.14 -12.25
N LEU A 80 4.89 8.19 -11.48
CA LEU A 80 3.53 7.66 -11.67
C LEU A 80 2.45 8.76 -11.55
N MET A 81 2.61 9.67 -10.58
CA MET A 81 1.73 10.82 -10.40
C MET A 81 1.83 11.85 -11.54
N HIS A 82 3.00 12.00 -12.16
CA HIS A 82 3.14 12.82 -13.37
C HIS A 82 2.49 12.15 -14.59
N LEU A 83 2.60 10.84 -14.73
CA LEU A 83 1.95 10.09 -15.81
C LEU A 83 0.42 10.18 -15.72
N SER A 84 -0.14 10.19 -14.50
CA SER A 84 -1.57 10.33 -14.28
C SER A 84 -2.13 11.72 -14.60
N GLN A 85 -1.29 12.74 -14.82
CA GLN A 85 -1.75 14.09 -15.19
C GLN A 85 -2.53 14.11 -16.51
N SER A 86 -2.22 13.18 -17.41
CA SER A 86 -2.94 13.00 -18.68
C SER A 86 -4.44 12.73 -18.48
N ALA A 87 -4.83 12.17 -17.32
CA ALA A 87 -6.23 11.91 -16.99
C ALA A 87 -7.01 13.17 -16.55
N GLN A 88 -6.35 14.31 -16.33
CA GLN A 88 -6.99 15.56 -15.86
C GLN A 88 -7.89 15.34 -14.64
N ALA A 89 -7.42 14.52 -13.70
CA ALA A 89 -8.11 14.24 -12.45
C ALA A 89 -8.14 15.48 -11.56
N ASP A 90 -9.11 15.55 -10.64
CA ASP A 90 -9.16 16.59 -9.61
C ASP A 90 -8.41 16.13 -8.34
N TRP A 91 -8.35 14.81 -8.12
CA TRP A 91 -7.70 14.19 -6.96
C TRP A 91 -6.93 12.91 -7.34
N CYS A 92 -5.82 12.69 -6.64
CA CYS A 92 -5.01 11.49 -6.69
C CYS A 92 -5.10 10.75 -5.34
N TYR A 93 -5.56 9.49 -5.39
CA TYR A 93 -5.57 8.56 -4.27
C TYR A 93 -4.42 7.57 -4.45
N THR A 94 -3.42 7.64 -3.58
CA THR A 94 -2.31 6.68 -3.59
C THR A 94 -2.55 5.60 -2.54
N PHE A 95 -2.32 4.35 -2.95
CA PHE A 95 -2.52 3.20 -2.08
C PHE A 95 -1.49 2.12 -2.36
N ASP A 96 -1.14 1.39 -1.31
CA ASP A 96 -0.30 0.19 -1.43
C ASP A 96 -1.17 -1.04 -1.76
N ALA A 97 -0.58 -2.12 -2.26
CA ALA A 97 -1.32 -3.31 -2.69
C ALA A 97 -2.15 -3.96 -1.57
N ASP A 98 -1.74 -3.75 -0.32
CA ASP A 98 -2.38 -4.23 0.91
C ASP A 98 -3.33 -3.21 1.58
N GLU A 99 -3.74 -2.16 0.86
CA GLU A 99 -4.59 -1.09 1.36
C GLU A 99 -5.95 -1.02 0.64
N PHE A 100 -7.03 -0.89 1.42
CA PHE A 100 -8.41 -0.88 0.92
C PHE A 100 -9.18 0.29 1.50
N LEU A 101 -9.48 1.29 0.66
CA LEU A 101 -10.25 2.45 1.10
C LEU A 101 -11.65 2.07 1.56
N TYR A 102 -12.03 2.63 2.69
CA TYR A 102 -13.34 2.54 3.30
C TYR A 102 -13.93 3.95 3.42
N THR A 103 -15.13 4.15 2.91
CA THR A 103 -15.93 5.36 3.13
C THR A 103 -17.19 5.00 3.92
N THR A 104 -17.79 5.97 4.62
CA THR A 104 -19.08 5.75 5.29
C THR A 104 -20.10 5.18 4.31
N THR A 105 -20.92 4.24 4.78
CA THR A 105 -21.98 3.62 4.00
C THR A 105 -22.81 4.66 3.25
N GLY A 106 -22.90 4.50 1.92
CA GLY A 106 -23.73 5.34 1.06
C GLY A 106 -23.05 6.59 0.48
N VAL A 107 -21.83 6.94 0.91
CA VAL A 107 -21.07 8.08 0.36
C VAL A 107 -19.89 7.58 -0.46
N SER A 108 -19.88 7.90 -1.76
CA SER A 108 -18.73 7.62 -2.62
C SER A 108 -17.56 8.56 -2.29
N LEU A 109 -16.33 8.10 -2.53
CA LEU A 109 -15.15 8.97 -2.39
C LEU A 109 -15.29 10.26 -3.21
N LYS A 110 -15.82 10.16 -4.44
CA LYS A 110 -16.06 11.32 -5.32
C LYS A 110 -16.99 12.36 -4.71
N ALA A 111 -18.10 11.91 -4.12
CA ALA A 111 -19.06 12.80 -3.46
C ALA A 111 -18.46 13.47 -2.22
N LEU A 112 -17.62 12.75 -1.48
CA LEU A 112 -16.87 13.32 -0.36
C LEU A 112 -15.89 14.40 -0.86
N LEU A 113 -15.09 14.08 -1.87
CA LEU A 113 -14.06 14.98 -2.41
C LEU A 113 -14.63 16.22 -3.11
N SER A 114 -15.82 16.14 -3.71
CA SER A 114 -16.47 17.30 -4.32
C SER A 114 -16.90 18.37 -3.31
N THR A 115 -17.04 18.01 -2.04
CA THR A 115 -17.39 18.97 -0.96
C THR A 115 -16.18 19.61 -0.29
N VAL A 116 -14.98 19.19 -0.67
CA VAL A 116 -13.74 19.70 -0.08
C VAL A 116 -13.44 21.07 -0.67
N ALA A 117 -13.25 22.06 0.20
CA ALA A 117 -12.93 23.44 -0.19
C ALA A 117 -11.70 23.50 -1.12
N ALA A 118 -11.73 24.44 -2.07
CA ALA A 118 -10.74 24.55 -3.15
C ALA A 118 -9.30 24.77 -2.64
N ASP A 119 -9.15 25.39 -1.48
CA ASP A 119 -7.87 25.68 -0.81
C ASP A 119 -7.26 24.46 -0.09
N VAL A 120 -8.04 23.41 0.18
CA VAL A 120 -7.53 22.18 0.81
C VAL A 120 -6.86 21.31 -0.25
N GLY A 121 -5.54 21.18 -0.19
CA GLY A 121 -4.77 20.40 -1.16
C GLY A 121 -4.53 18.95 -0.79
N ALA A 122 -4.73 18.56 0.49
CA ALA A 122 -4.62 17.16 0.89
C ALA A 122 -5.57 16.80 2.03
N LEU A 123 -6.06 15.56 2.00
CA LEU A 123 -6.83 14.93 3.06
C LEU A 123 -5.98 13.84 3.73
N ARG A 124 -5.90 13.88 5.05
CA ARG A 124 -5.34 12.80 5.86
C ARG A 124 -6.46 11.87 6.32
N TYR A 125 -6.27 10.57 6.19
CA TYR A 125 -7.21 9.57 6.70
C TYR A 125 -6.48 8.50 7.53
N PRO A 126 -7.12 7.99 8.60
CA PRO A 126 -6.54 6.95 9.45
C PRO A 126 -6.55 5.58 8.78
N LEU A 127 -5.77 4.67 9.35
CA LEU A 127 -5.71 3.27 8.92
C LEU A 127 -6.03 2.31 10.06
N TYR A 128 -6.62 1.18 9.70
CA TYR A 128 -6.92 0.06 10.58
C TYR A 128 -6.13 -1.16 10.13
N ASN A 129 -5.24 -1.67 10.99
CA ASN A 129 -4.47 -2.87 10.68
C ASN A 129 -5.29 -4.12 10.99
N TYR A 130 -5.34 -5.05 10.05
CA TYR A 130 -5.97 -6.35 10.23
C TYR A 130 -4.93 -7.46 10.27
N LEU A 131 -5.26 -8.51 11.03
CA LEU A 131 -4.45 -9.72 11.13
C LEU A 131 -4.93 -10.76 10.13
N SER A 132 -3.98 -11.56 9.67
CA SER A 132 -4.21 -12.72 8.82
C SER A 132 -4.15 -14.02 9.60
N LEU A 133 -4.60 -15.10 8.96
CA LEU A 133 -4.33 -16.46 9.41
C LEU A 133 -2.91 -16.87 9.01
N ASP A 134 -2.28 -17.73 9.79
CA ASP A 134 -0.95 -18.29 9.52
C ASP A 134 -0.87 -19.11 8.23
N THR A 135 -2.01 -19.59 7.75
CA THR A 135 -2.23 -20.42 6.56
C THR A 135 -2.75 -19.65 5.34
N PHE A 136 -2.86 -18.32 5.43
CA PHE A 136 -3.46 -17.51 4.38
C PHE A 136 -2.64 -17.50 3.08
N ASP A 137 -3.33 -17.75 1.95
CA ASP A 137 -2.79 -17.62 0.59
C ASP A 137 -3.41 -16.39 -0.09
N GLU A 138 -2.58 -15.41 -0.43
CA GLU A 138 -2.98 -14.15 -1.08
C GLU A 138 -3.71 -14.36 -2.41
N CYS A 139 -3.52 -15.49 -3.08
CA CYS A 139 -4.18 -15.81 -4.34
C CYS A 139 -5.53 -16.54 -4.18
N GLN A 140 -5.90 -16.94 -2.97
CA GLN A 140 -7.15 -17.66 -2.69
C GLN A 140 -8.24 -16.69 -2.23
N LEU A 141 -9.22 -16.42 -3.10
CA LEU A 141 -10.28 -15.44 -2.85
C LEU A 141 -11.09 -15.74 -1.58
N HIS A 142 -11.35 -17.02 -1.30
CA HIS A 142 -12.13 -17.42 -0.13
C HIS A 142 -11.41 -17.12 1.19
N GLY A 143 -10.07 -17.06 1.20
CA GLY A 143 -9.29 -16.76 2.40
C GLY A 143 -9.56 -15.36 2.96
N TYR A 144 -9.87 -14.39 2.07
CA TYR A 144 -10.13 -13.00 2.48
C TYR A 144 -11.37 -12.86 3.39
N ALA A 145 -12.32 -13.80 3.33
CA ALA A 145 -13.48 -13.82 4.22
C ALA A 145 -13.11 -14.10 5.69
N ALA A 146 -11.91 -14.63 5.95
CA ALA A 146 -11.41 -14.90 7.30
C ALA A 146 -10.69 -13.70 7.95
N LEU A 147 -10.43 -12.62 7.19
CA LEU A 147 -9.74 -11.42 7.66
C LEU A 147 -10.68 -10.50 8.46
N GLN A 148 -11.13 -11.00 9.62
CA GLN A 148 -12.14 -10.38 10.47
C GLN A 148 -11.59 -9.89 11.83
N TRP A 149 -10.28 -9.71 11.94
CA TRP A 149 -9.62 -9.38 13.20
C TRP A 149 -8.76 -8.14 13.04
N GLN A 150 -9.14 -7.07 13.74
CA GLN A 150 -8.46 -5.79 13.69
C GLN A 150 -7.56 -5.62 14.91
N ALA A 151 -6.30 -5.24 14.69
CA ALA A 151 -5.41 -4.77 15.75
C ALA A 151 -5.88 -3.40 16.28
N GLN A 152 -5.92 -3.28 17.60
CA GLN A 152 -6.22 -2.04 18.31
C GLN A 152 -4.92 -1.39 18.78
N VAL A 153 -4.78 -0.10 18.49
CA VAL A 153 -3.64 0.68 18.95
C VAL A 153 -3.77 0.89 20.46
N THR A 154 -2.75 0.51 21.23
CA THR A 154 -2.79 0.57 22.71
C THR A 154 -1.81 1.53 23.34
N GLN A 155 -1.12 2.31 22.52
CA GLN A 155 -0.09 3.18 23.01
C GLN A 155 -0.69 4.41 23.75
N ARG A 156 -0.48 4.46 25.07
CA ARG A 156 -0.92 5.55 25.96
C ARG A 156 0.16 6.61 26.23
N ALA A 157 1.43 6.36 25.89
CA ALA A 157 2.56 7.24 26.18
C ALA A 157 3.54 7.32 24.99
N PRO A 158 4.29 8.43 24.83
CA PRO A 158 5.32 8.54 23.79
C PRO A 158 6.43 7.52 24.05
N ILE A 159 6.77 6.71 23.04
CA ILE A 159 7.87 5.74 23.07
C ILE A 159 8.80 6.01 21.89
N THR A 160 10.08 5.72 22.05
CA THR A 160 11.06 5.89 20.98
C THR A 160 11.01 4.71 19.99
N LEU A 161 11.52 4.92 18.77
CA LEU A 161 11.65 3.84 17.79
C LEU A 161 12.50 2.68 18.30
N ALA A 162 13.55 2.95 19.08
CA ALA A 162 14.39 1.91 19.68
C ALA A 162 13.60 1.03 20.67
N GLN A 163 12.75 1.64 21.50
CA GLN A 163 11.88 0.90 22.43
C GLN A 163 10.81 0.09 21.68
N ILE A 164 10.30 0.59 20.55
CA ILE A 164 9.40 -0.16 19.68
C ILE A 164 10.08 -1.41 19.14
N ILE A 165 11.25 -1.21 18.53
CA ILE A 165 12.03 -2.29 17.92
C ILE A 165 12.34 -3.37 18.95
N GLU A 166 12.81 -2.98 20.15
CA GLU A 166 13.15 -3.95 21.19
C GLU A 166 11.91 -4.68 21.72
N GLY A 167 10.80 -3.97 21.96
CA GLY A 167 9.57 -4.62 22.44
C GLY A 167 8.97 -5.60 21.42
N VAL A 168 9.03 -5.28 20.12
CA VAL A 168 8.62 -6.23 19.06
C VAL A 168 9.59 -7.41 19.01
N ARG A 169 10.90 -7.14 19.07
CA ARG A 169 11.93 -8.18 19.09
C ARG A 169 11.78 -9.11 20.29
N GLN A 170 11.41 -8.62 21.47
CA GLN A 170 11.20 -9.44 22.67
C GLN A 170 9.83 -10.15 22.68
N GLY A 171 8.94 -9.81 21.75
CA GLY A 171 7.58 -10.37 21.68
C GLY A 171 6.57 -9.71 22.63
N GLU A 172 6.99 -8.65 23.30
CA GLU A 172 6.15 -7.85 24.20
C GLU A 172 5.14 -6.97 23.43
N ARG A 173 5.42 -6.71 22.15
CA ARG A 173 4.62 -5.84 21.29
C ARG A 173 4.29 -6.52 19.96
N ASN A 174 3.09 -6.25 19.47
CA ASN A 174 2.69 -6.56 18.11
C ASN A 174 2.85 -5.30 17.24
N LEU A 175 3.53 -5.43 16.10
CA LEU A 175 3.79 -4.34 15.15
C LEU A 175 2.52 -3.59 14.72
N PHE A 176 1.38 -4.28 14.68
CA PHE A 176 0.10 -3.74 14.21
C PHE A 176 -0.69 -2.99 15.28
N THR A 177 -0.27 -3.10 16.54
CA THR A 177 -0.82 -2.35 17.68
C THR A 177 -0.10 -1.02 17.92
N LEU A 178 0.89 -0.70 17.08
CA LEU A 178 1.57 0.59 17.08
C LEU A 178 0.74 1.62 16.32
N PRO A 179 0.83 2.92 16.67
CA PRO A 179 0.22 3.98 15.89
C PRO A 179 0.90 4.05 14.52
N PHE A 180 0.10 4.05 13.45
CA PHE A 180 0.58 4.31 12.10
C PHE A 180 0.26 5.74 11.70
N PHE A 181 1.11 6.30 10.85
CA PHE A 181 0.85 7.62 10.29
C PHE A 181 -0.38 7.57 9.37
N PRO A 182 -1.25 8.59 9.41
CA PRO A 182 -2.33 8.74 8.43
C PRO A 182 -1.78 8.74 7.00
N LYS A 183 -2.57 8.22 6.07
CA LYS A 183 -2.30 8.26 4.63
C LYS A 183 -2.92 9.52 4.00
N LEU A 184 -2.61 9.81 2.74
CA LEU A 184 -2.98 11.04 2.06
C LEU A 184 -3.75 10.81 0.76
N ILE A 185 -4.83 11.57 0.56
CA ILE A 185 -5.41 11.84 -0.77
C ILE A 185 -5.03 13.27 -1.10
N VAL A 186 -4.51 13.52 -2.29
CA VAL A 186 -3.99 14.83 -2.68
C VAL A 186 -4.76 15.38 -3.86
N ARG A 187 -4.93 16.70 -3.92
CA ARG A 187 -5.39 17.34 -5.15
C ARG A 187 -4.39 17.06 -6.25
N ASN A 188 -4.89 16.96 -7.47
CA ASN A 188 -4.03 16.76 -8.62
C ASN A 188 -3.30 18.08 -8.96
N ASP A 189 -2.16 18.31 -8.32
CA ASP A 189 -1.29 19.46 -8.54
C ASP A 189 0.09 18.98 -9.02
N PRO A 190 0.56 19.43 -10.21
CA PRO A 190 1.81 18.97 -10.80
C PRO A 190 3.06 19.36 -9.98
N MET A 191 2.94 20.27 -9.02
CA MET A 191 4.03 20.68 -8.14
C MET A 191 4.14 19.83 -6.87
N LEU A 192 3.15 18.96 -6.61
CA LEU A 192 3.20 18.09 -5.44
C LEU A 192 4.19 16.95 -5.64
N ARG A 193 4.81 16.50 -4.55
CA ARG A 193 5.64 15.30 -4.52
C ARG A 193 5.28 14.44 -3.33
N LEU A 194 5.15 13.14 -3.59
CA LEU A 194 4.82 12.14 -2.57
C LEU A 194 6.09 11.53 -2.02
N HIS A 195 6.10 11.32 -0.71
CA HIS A 195 7.15 10.57 -0.02
C HIS A 195 6.79 9.10 0.19
N VAL A 196 7.77 8.32 0.65
CA VAL A 196 7.69 6.90 0.96
C VAL A 196 6.44 6.61 1.78
N GLY A 197 5.64 5.65 1.30
CA GLY A 197 4.39 5.22 1.93
C GLY A 197 3.25 6.23 1.85
N ALA A 198 3.38 7.33 1.11
CA ALA A 198 2.35 8.37 0.94
C ALA A 198 1.82 8.99 2.25
N HIS A 199 2.64 8.99 3.32
CA HIS A 199 2.27 9.60 4.60
C HIS A 199 2.54 11.11 4.66
N THR A 200 3.38 11.60 3.76
CA THR A 200 3.77 13.00 3.65
C THR A 200 3.80 13.44 2.20
N VAL A 201 3.48 14.72 2.02
CA VAL A 201 3.62 15.44 0.75
C VAL A 201 4.64 16.53 1.02
N ARG A 202 5.65 16.63 0.16
CA ARG A 202 6.46 17.84 0.01
C ARG A 202 5.74 18.71 -1.00
N ASP A 203 5.31 19.88 -0.54
CA ASP A 203 4.88 20.95 -1.42
C ASP A 203 5.82 22.14 -1.24
N PHE A 204 5.91 22.94 -2.29
CA PHE A 204 6.57 24.24 -2.20
C PHE A 204 5.63 25.30 -1.58
N ASN A 205 4.32 25.02 -1.51
CA ASN A 205 3.28 26.01 -1.22
C ASN A 205 2.60 25.89 0.16
N ARG A 206 3.02 24.96 1.04
CA ARG A 206 2.41 24.69 2.37
C ARG A 206 0.90 24.50 2.30
N THR A 207 0.45 23.66 1.39
CA THR A 207 -0.96 23.42 1.09
C THR A 207 -1.71 22.93 2.34
N PRO A 208 -2.86 23.54 2.69
CA PRO A 208 -3.65 23.13 3.82
C PRO A 208 -4.01 21.63 3.79
N LYS A 209 -3.82 20.97 4.94
CA LYS A 209 -4.11 19.55 5.14
C LYS A 209 -5.31 19.44 6.07
N ARG A 210 -6.33 18.68 5.65
CA ARG A 210 -7.49 18.39 6.50
C ARG A 210 -7.41 16.96 7.01
N LEU A 211 -7.51 16.78 8.33
CA LEU A 211 -7.67 15.45 8.92
C LEU A 211 -9.14 15.03 8.82
N MET A 212 -9.37 13.84 8.25
CA MET A 212 -10.68 13.25 8.13
C MET A 212 -10.99 12.37 9.35
N HIS A 213 -12.26 12.34 9.74
CA HIS A 213 -12.72 11.43 10.78
C HIS A 213 -12.73 9.99 10.26
N ALA A 214 -12.40 9.04 11.13
CA ALA A 214 -12.29 7.63 10.76
C ALA A 214 -13.63 7.02 10.31
N ASP A 215 -14.73 7.56 10.83
CA ASP A 215 -16.09 7.16 10.42
C ASP A 215 -16.48 7.70 9.04
N THR A 216 -15.76 8.69 8.53
CA THR A 216 -15.98 9.31 7.22
C THR A 216 -15.20 8.59 6.13
N VAL A 217 -13.89 8.48 6.32
CA VAL A 217 -12.97 7.80 5.42
C VAL A 217 -11.83 7.22 6.23
N ALA A 218 -11.49 5.97 5.96
CA ALA A 218 -10.36 5.27 6.53
C ALA A 218 -9.81 4.28 5.50
N VAL A 219 -8.72 3.62 5.83
CA VAL A 219 -8.19 2.52 5.03
C VAL A 219 -8.03 1.28 5.89
N VAL A 220 -8.45 0.14 5.36
CA VAL A 220 -8.06 -1.16 5.91
C VAL A 220 -6.69 -1.51 5.36
N HIS A 221 -5.76 -1.85 6.23
CA HIS A 221 -4.38 -2.19 5.89
C HIS A 221 -4.07 -3.63 6.31
N LEU A 222 -3.48 -4.39 5.39
CA LEU A 222 -3.18 -5.81 5.51
C LEU A 222 -1.65 -6.06 5.51
N PRO A 223 -0.90 -5.54 6.50
CA PRO A 223 0.56 -5.40 6.43
C PRO A 223 1.33 -6.71 6.21
N MET A 224 0.82 -7.83 6.71
CA MET A 224 1.52 -9.12 6.71
C MET A 224 0.51 -10.26 6.57
N LEU A 225 0.11 -10.55 5.33
CA LEU A 225 -0.90 -11.56 5.05
C LEU A 225 -0.38 -12.99 5.00
N SER A 226 0.87 -13.19 4.59
CA SER A 226 1.43 -14.52 4.38
C SER A 226 2.88 -14.62 4.83
N TRP A 227 3.32 -15.85 5.08
CA TRP A 227 4.73 -16.15 5.31
C TRP A 227 5.62 -15.69 4.15
N ALA A 228 5.17 -15.89 2.91
CA ALA A 228 5.92 -15.47 1.72
C ALA A 228 6.11 -13.93 1.69
N ARG A 229 5.09 -13.15 2.09
CA ARG A 229 5.18 -11.69 2.22
C ARG A 229 6.16 -11.28 3.31
N LEU A 230 6.15 -11.96 4.45
CA LEU A 230 7.12 -11.71 5.52
C LEU A 230 8.56 -11.95 5.02
N GLN A 231 8.80 -13.03 4.28
CA GLN A 231 10.10 -13.30 3.66
C GLN A 231 10.49 -12.23 2.62
N ARG A 232 9.55 -11.73 1.81
CA ARG A 232 9.80 -10.61 0.88
C ARG A 232 10.20 -9.34 1.63
N LYS A 233 9.51 -9.01 2.73
CA LYS A 233 9.88 -7.89 3.61
C LYS A 233 11.27 -8.06 4.21
N ALA A 234 11.66 -9.28 4.59
CA ALA A 234 13.00 -9.59 5.08
C ALA A 234 14.07 -9.33 4.00
N ARG A 235 13.83 -9.77 2.76
CA ARG A 235 14.72 -9.48 1.62
C ARG A 235 14.83 -7.99 1.33
N MET A 236 13.73 -7.25 1.40
CA MET A 236 13.78 -5.79 1.27
C MET A 236 14.58 -5.14 2.40
N GLY A 237 14.43 -5.64 3.62
CA GLY A 237 15.22 -5.20 4.77
C GLY A 237 16.72 -5.44 4.62
N GLN A 238 17.09 -6.58 4.01
CA GLN A 238 18.47 -6.89 3.65
C GLN A 238 19.04 -5.82 2.71
N ILE A 239 18.32 -5.53 1.62
CA ILE A 239 18.73 -4.52 0.63
C ILE A 239 18.94 -3.16 1.30
N PHE A 240 18.03 -2.74 2.20
CA PHE A 240 18.17 -1.47 2.92
C PHE A 240 19.42 -1.42 3.78
N VAL A 241 19.69 -2.49 4.55
CA VAL A 241 20.86 -2.56 5.43
C VAL A 241 22.15 -2.58 4.62
N GLU A 242 22.22 -3.40 3.57
CA GLU A 242 23.41 -3.53 2.71
C GLU A 242 23.68 -2.27 1.89
N SER A 243 22.64 -1.53 1.53
CA SER A 243 22.76 -0.25 0.79
C SER A 243 23.03 0.96 1.71
N GLY A 244 23.20 0.75 3.02
CA GLY A 244 23.48 1.82 3.97
C GLY A 244 22.31 2.79 4.20
N VAL A 245 21.07 2.36 3.93
CA VAL A 245 19.87 3.17 4.20
C VAL A 245 19.76 3.44 5.70
N SER A 246 19.37 4.67 6.05
CA SER A 246 19.16 5.08 7.44
C SER A 246 18.24 4.09 8.19
N PRO A 247 18.55 3.72 9.46
CA PRO A 247 17.73 2.81 10.25
C PRO A 247 16.29 3.27 10.49
N GLN A 248 15.99 4.56 10.31
CA GLN A 248 14.66 5.14 10.44
C GLN A 248 13.80 4.89 9.19
N LEU A 249 14.43 4.83 8.00
CA LEU A 249 13.73 4.61 6.73
C LEU A 249 13.48 3.12 6.52
N GLY A 250 12.21 2.74 6.33
CA GLY A 250 11.85 1.34 6.13
C GLY A 250 12.19 0.43 7.31
N TRP A 251 12.24 0.99 8.52
CA TRP A 251 12.70 0.31 9.74
C TRP A 251 11.99 -1.03 10.01
N GLN A 252 10.72 -1.16 9.59
CA GLN A 252 9.95 -2.40 9.74
C GLN A 252 10.56 -3.54 8.92
N ASN A 253 10.91 -3.29 7.65
CA ASN A 253 11.58 -4.27 6.80
C ASN A 253 12.97 -4.60 7.36
N GLN A 254 13.72 -3.59 7.81
CA GLN A 254 15.03 -3.81 8.45
C GLN A 254 14.93 -4.65 9.73
N LEU A 255 13.89 -4.43 10.55
CA LEU A 255 13.61 -5.25 11.73
C LEU A 255 13.31 -6.70 11.34
N VAL A 256 12.44 -6.91 10.35
CA VAL A 256 12.12 -8.26 9.82
C VAL A 256 13.39 -8.98 9.36
N TYR A 257 14.29 -8.29 8.66
CA TYR A 257 15.58 -8.84 8.25
C TYR A 257 16.46 -9.24 9.43
N ARG A 258 16.59 -8.40 10.46
CA ARG A 258 17.35 -8.74 11.68
C ARG A 258 16.74 -9.94 12.40
N MET A 259 15.42 -10.01 12.50
CA MET A 259 14.71 -11.17 13.06
C MET A 259 14.99 -12.45 12.24
N GLN A 260 15.15 -12.34 10.91
CA GLN A 260 15.56 -13.46 10.08
C GLN A 260 16.99 -13.91 10.39
N GLN A 261 17.95 -12.98 10.51
CA GLN A 261 19.34 -13.27 10.87
C GLN A 261 19.45 -13.95 12.25
N GLU A 262 18.60 -13.56 13.20
CA GLU A 262 18.53 -14.17 14.53
C GLU A 262 17.83 -15.55 14.54
N GLY A 263 17.30 -16.03 13.41
CA GLY A 263 16.51 -17.28 13.35
C GLY A 263 15.10 -17.17 13.96
N ARG A 264 14.63 -15.94 14.19
CA ARG A 264 13.38 -15.63 14.92
C ARG A 264 12.22 -15.23 14.02
N LEU A 265 12.39 -15.32 12.70
CA LEU A 265 11.31 -15.03 11.74
C LEU A 265 10.05 -15.88 11.97
N PRO A 266 10.11 -17.19 12.29
CA PRO A 266 8.92 -17.99 12.61
C PRO A 266 8.21 -17.52 13.89
N GLN A 267 8.97 -17.06 14.89
CA GLN A 267 8.40 -16.45 16.09
C GLN A 267 7.66 -15.15 15.73
N MET A 268 8.28 -14.30 14.91
CA MET A 268 7.68 -13.06 14.44
C MET A 268 6.39 -13.33 13.66
N TRP A 269 6.38 -14.30 12.73
CA TRP A 269 5.16 -14.62 11.97
C TRP A 269 4.01 -15.00 12.89
N ARG A 270 4.24 -15.98 13.78
CA ARG A 270 3.22 -16.39 14.73
C ARG A 270 2.71 -15.20 15.56
N GLN A 271 3.59 -14.32 16.06
CA GLN A 271 3.17 -13.15 16.84
C GLN A 271 2.25 -12.18 16.09
N HIS A 272 2.28 -12.20 14.76
CA HIS A 272 1.57 -11.26 13.89
C HIS A 272 0.47 -11.94 13.06
N SER A 273 0.21 -13.23 13.29
CA SER A 273 -0.85 -14.01 12.65
C SER A 273 -1.72 -14.72 13.69
N LEU A 274 -2.90 -15.14 13.26
CA LEU A 274 -3.79 -16.02 14.01
C LEU A 274 -3.58 -17.47 13.58
N SER A 275 -3.95 -18.44 14.42
CA SER A 275 -4.03 -19.84 13.98
C SER A 275 -5.10 -20.02 12.89
N ALA A 276 -5.13 -21.18 12.22
CA ALA A 276 -6.16 -21.51 11.25
C ALA A 276 -7.59 -21.42 11.82
N GLU A 277 -7.76 -21.66 13.13
CA GLU A 277 -9.02 -21.54 13.86
C GLU A 277 -9.35 -20.08 14.26
N GLY A 278 -8.50 -19.12 13.90
CA GLY A 278 -8.66 -17.72 14.24
C GLY A 278 -8.34 -17.39 15.70
N GLN A 279 -7.59 -18.25 16.38
CA GLN A 279 -7.22 -18.05 17.78
C GLN A 279 -5.88 -17.31 17.90
N LEU A 280 -5.80 -16.41 18.88
CA LEU A 280 -4.52 -15.88 19.36
C LEU A 280 -3.91 -16.89 20.33
N GLU A 281 -2.61 -17.12 20.21
CA GLU A 281 -1.86 -17.86 21.22
C GLU A 281 -1.98 -17.16 22.60
N PRO A 282 -2.15 -17.91 23.71
CA PRO A 282 -2.51 -17.36 25.02
C PRO A 282 -1.59 -16.27 25.56
N ASP A 283 -0.33 -16.29 25.15
CA ASP A 283 0.80 -15.51 25.68
C ASP A 283 1.02 -14.17 24.95
N ARG A 284 0.10 -13.78 24.05
CA ARG A 284 0.33 -12.66 23.11
C ARG A 284 -0.49 -11.41 23.40
N PRO A 285 -0.05 -10.23 22.91
CA PRO A 285 -0.79 -8.99 23.07
C PRO A 285 -2.22 -9.12 22.53
N ARG A 286 -3.21 -9.09 23.44
CA ARG A 286 -4.64 -9.33 23.15
C ARG A 286 -5.38 -8.13 22.59
N ASN A 287 -4.65 -7.17 22.04
CA ASN A 287 -5.24 -5.93 21.53
C ASN A 287 -5.75 -6.14 20.12
N VAL A 288 -6.62 -7.14 19.96
CA VAL A 288 -7.23 -7.51 18.70
C VAL A 288 -8.71 -7.70 18.98
N VAL A 289 -9.55 -7.13 18.14
CA VAL A 289 -11.01 -7.24 18.24
C VAL A 289 -11.54 -7.83 16.95
N GLN A 290 -12.65 -8.57 17.05
CA GLN A 290 -13.35 -9.01 15.87
C GLN A 290 -13.99 -7.79 15.20
N ASP A 291 -13.73 -7.62 13.91
CA ASP A 291 -14.22 -6.54 13.08
C ASP A 291 -14.48 -7.07 11.67
N ARG A 292 -15.75 -7.05 11.26
CA ARG A 292 -16.19 -7.56 9.96
C ARG A 292 -16.25 -6.48 8.88
N ARG A 293 -15.84 -5.23 9.16
CA ARG A 293 -15.89 -4.12 8.20
C ARG A 293 -15.13 -4.46 6.93
N PHE A 294 -13.91 -4.99 7.02
CA PHE A 294 -13.14 -5.40 5.84
C PHE A 294 -13.87 -6.45 5.01
N VAL A 295 -14.33 -7.55 5.61
CA VAL A 295 -15.03 -8.63 4.91
C VAL A 295 -16.27 -8.11 4.18
N THR A 296 -17.06 -7.25 4.84
CA THR A 296 -18.23 -6.60 4.22
C THR A 296 -17.82 -5.70 3.05
N LEU A 297 -16.75 -4.91 3.23
CA LEU A 297 -16.24 -3.96 2.24
C LEU A 297 -15.81 -4.65 0.94
N ILE A 298 -15.11 -5.79 1.04
CA ILE A 298 -14.51 -6.48 -0.11
C ILE A 298 -15.39 -7.59 -0.71
N ALA A 299 -16.49 -7.99 -0.07
CA ALA A 299 -17.37 -9.05 -0.56
C ALA A 299 -17.85 -8.84 -2.02
N PRO A 300 -18.28 -7.63 -2.45
CA PRO A 300 -18.64 -7.40 -3.85
C PRO A 300 -17.46 -7.59 -4.81
N THR A 301 -16.26 -7.21 -4.37
CA THR A 301 -15.01 -7.32 -5.13
C THR A 301 -14.60 -8.79 -5.30
N LEU A 302 -14.67 -9.59 -4.23
CA LEU A 302 -14.41 -11.03 -4.28
C LEU A 302 -15.34 -11.74 -5.27
N LYS A 303 -16.65 -11.47 -5.18
CA LYS A 303 -17.65 -12.05 -6.09
C LYS A 303 -17.32 -11.75 -7.55
N PHE A 304 -17.02 -10.48 -7.85
CA PHE A 304 -16.66 -10.08 -9.21
C PHE A 304 -15.40 -10.77 -9.73
N LEU A 305 -14.35 -10.86 -8.90
CA LEU A 305 -13.12 -11.53 -9.31
C LEU A 305 -13.34 -13.03 -9.53
N GLU A 306 -14.09 -13.70 -8.65
CA GLU A 306 -14.43 -15.11 -8.79
C GLU A 306 -15.19 -15.38 -10.09
N GLU A 307 -16.18 -14.55 -10.43
CA GLU A 307 -16.95 -14.64 -11.68
C GLU A 307 -16.08 -14.34 -12.91
N ALA A 308 -15.26 -13.28 -12.86
CA ALA A 308 -14.45 -12.85 -14.00
C ALA A 308 -13.31 -13.82 -14.32
N PHE A 309 -12.67 -14.37 -13.28
CA PHE A 309 -11.61 -15.38 -13.39
C PHE A 309 -12.17 -16.79 -13.56
N GLN A 310 -13.46 -17.03 -13.27
CA GLN A 310 -14.08 -18.36 -13.24
C GLN A 310 -13.30 -19.33 -12.35
N SER A 311 -12.77 -18.81 -11.24
CA SER A 311 -11.88 -19.52 -10.33
C SER A 311 -11.83 -18.82 -8.98
N LYS A 312 -11.67 -19.59 -7.91
CA LYS A 312 -11.36 -19.07 -6.56
C LYS A 312 -9.87 -18.80 -6.36
N ASP A 313 -9.03 -19.31 -7.25
CA ASP A 313 -7.59 -19.08 -7.29
C ASP A 313 -7.27 -18.05 -8.39
N LEU A 314 -6.77 -16.88 -7.98
CA LEU A 314 -6.40 -15.78 -8.87
C LEU A 314 -5.24 -16.12 -9.81
N ARG A 315 -4.53 -17.22 -9.58
CA ARG A 315 -3.51 -17.74 -10.52
C ARG A 315 -4.13 -18.45 -11.72
N VAL A 316 -5.45 -18.62 -11.76
CA VAL A 316 -6.17 -19.28 -12.85
C VAL A 316 -7.21 -18.33 -13.43
N PHE A 317 -7.07 -17.98 -14.72
CA PHE A 317 -8.01 -17.14 -15.45
C PHE A 317 -8.72 -17.96 -16.52
N ARG A 318 -10.02 -18.19 -16.35
CA ARG A 318 -10.90 -18.94 -17.28
C ARG A 318 -10.33 -20.32 -17.63
N GLY A 319 -9.85 -21.03 -16.61
CA GLY A 319 -9.25 -22.37 -16.74
C GLY A 319 -7.76 -22.39 -17.09
N GLU A 320 -7.15 -21.26 -17.42
CA GLU A 320 -5.73 -21.17 -17.77
C GLU A 320 -4.89 -20.66 -16.60
N ARG A 321 -3.81 -21.36 -16.26
CA ARG A 321 -2.87 -20.90 -15.22
C ARG A 321 -2.01 -19.76 -15.74
N LEU A 322 -2.01 -18.65 -15.02
CA LEU A 322 -1.14 -17.50 -15.29
C LEU A 322 0.32 -17.91 -15.19
N GLN A 323 1.11 -17.49 -16.18
CA GLN A 323 2.53 -17.74 -16.18
C GLN A 323 3.25 -16.73 -15.29
N ARG A 324 4.26 -17.21 -14.57
CA ARG A 324 5.19 -16.37 -13.85
C ARG A 324 6.22 -15.79 -14.83
N GLY A 325 6.61 -14.53 -14.62
CA GLY A 325 7.65 -13.93 -15.44
C GLY A 325 7.75 -12.43 -15.29
N ALA A 326 8.91 -11.91 -15.69
CA ALA A 326 9.14 -10.48 -15.77
C ALA A 326 8.30 -9.85 -16.88
N ALA A 327 7.77 -8.65 -16.61
CA ALA A 327 7.23 -7.81 -17.65
C ALA A 327 8.38 -7.25 -18.51
N PRO A 328 8.20 -7.07 -19.83
CA PRO A 328 9.10 -6.20 -20.59
C PRO A 328 8.96 -4.76 -20.06
N GLU A 329 10.03 -3.95 -20.20
CA GLU A 329 9.94 -2.52 -19.87
C GLU A 329 8.87 -1.84 -20.72
N SER A 330 8.20 -0.84 -20.17
CA SER A 330 7.33 0.03 -20.96
C SER A 330 8.10 0.72 -22.09
N THR A 331 7.38 1.17 -23.12
CA THR A 331 7.97 1.90 -24.26
C THR A 331 8.71 3.17 -23.84
N LEU A 332 8.25 3.82 -22.77
CA LEU A 332 8.99 4.86 -22.07
C LEU A 332 10.03 4.17 -21.15
N PRO A 333 11.34 4.50 -21.24
CA PRO A 333 12.38 3.93 -20.38
C PRO A 333 12.23 4.47 -18.96
N LEU A 334 11.24 3.96 -18.24
CA LEU A 334 10.81 4.46 -16.94
C LEU A 334 11.95 4.42 -15.93
N GLN A 335 12.79 3.38 -15.97
CA GLN A 335 13.92 3.30 -15.05
C GLN A 335 14.85 4.51 -15.21
N SER A 336 15.12 4.93 -16.45
CA SER A 336 15.95 6.11 -16.73
C SER A 336 15.30 7.40 -16.22
N VAL A 337 13.99 7.55 -16.41
CA VAL A 337 13.24 8.72 -15.92
C VAL A 337 13.24 8.78 -14.40
N VAL A 338 12.98 7.65 -13.74
CA VAL A 338 12.98 7.52 -12.28
C VAL A 338 14.36 7.84 -11.70
N ARG A 339 15.43 7.30 -12.28
CA ARG A 339 16.82 7.63 -11.88
C ARG A 339 17.16 9.10 -12.06
N LEU A 340 16.74 9.71 -13.17
CA LEU A 340 16.97 11.14 -13.43
C LEU A 340 16.28 12.00 -12.37
N LEU A 341 14.99 11.72 -12.11
CA LEU A 341 14.23 12.42 -11.09
C LEU A 341 14.84 12.22 -9.70
N HIS A 342 15.27 11.01 -9.36
CA HIS A 342 15.92 10.72 -8.09
C HIS A 342 17.17 11.59 -7.86
N ARG A 343 18.04 11.68 -8.88
CA ARG A 343 19.24 12.54 -8.82
C ARG A 343 18.88 14.01 -8.63
N PHE A 344 17.85 14.49 -9.33
CA PHE A 344 17.37 15.86 -9.22
C PHE A 344 16.83 16.16 -7.81
N MET A 345 16.00 15.26 -7.26
CA MET A 345 15.47 15.38 -5.88
C MET A 345 16.59 15.37 -4.83
N GLY A 346 17.62 14.54 -5.03
CA GLY A 346 18.80 14.50 -4.15
C GLY A 346 19.67 15.76 -4.24
N PHE A 347 19.58 16.55 -5.31
CA PHE A 347 20.23 17.85 -5.40
C PHE A 347 19.49 18.92 -4.59
N GLU A 348 18.16 18.99 -4.73
CA GLU A 348 17.32 19.93 -3.98
C GLU A 348 17.42 19.73 -2.46
N ALA A 349 17.37 18.49 -1.97
CA ALA A 349 17.46 18.22 -0.53
C ALA A 349 18.77 18.76 0.09
N ARG A 350 19.89 18.62 -0.64
CA ARG A 350 21.20 19.17 -0.22
C ARG A 350 21.24 20.70 -0.28
N TYR A 351 20.52 21.30 -1.22
CA TYR A 351 20.42 22.75 -1.34
C TYR A 351 19.59 23.36 -0.19
N ASP A 352 18.46 22.76 0.16
CA ASP A 352 17.62 23.19 1.29
C ASP A 352 18.37 23.07 2.63
N GLU A 353 19.14 22.00 2.83
CA GLU A 353 19.98 21.84 4.03
C GLU A 353 21.05 22.92 4.14
N GLN A 354 21.62 23.39 3.01
CA GLN A 354 22.61 24.48 3.00
C GLN A 354 22.00 25.86 3.26
N LEU A 355 20.78 26.12 2.77
CA LEU A 355 20.08 27.39 2.98
C LEU A 355 19.53 27.56 4.40
N HIS A 356 19.39 26.48 5.16
CA HIS A 356 18.81 26.49 6.51
C HIS A 356 19.82 26.13 7.60
N GLN A 357 21.13 26.13 7.30
CA GLN A 357 22.13 26.16 8.35
C GLN A 357 22.03 27.50 9.09
N PRO A 358 21.86 27.50 10.42
CA PRO A 358 21.92 28.74 11.18
C PRO A 358 23.31 29.37 10.97
N LYS A 359 23.31 30.64 10.56
CA LYS A 359 24.54 31.43 10.45
C LYS A 359 25.20 31.63 11.81
#